data_AF-A0A0R3IHC7-F1
#
_entry.id   AF-A0A0R3IHC7-F1
#
_cell.length_a   1.000
_cell.length_b   1.000
_cell.length_c   1.000
_cell.angle_alpha   90.00
_cell.angle_beta   90.00
_cell.angle_gamma   90.00
#
_symmetry.space_group_name_H-M   'P 1'
#
loop_
_entity.id
_entity.type
_entity.pdbx_description
1 polymer ?
#
loop_
_entity_poly.entity_id
_entity_poly.type
_entity_poly.pdbx_seq_one_letter_code
_entity_poly.pdbx_strand_id
1 'polypeptide(L)'
;MTRNRNQSRKPKAAAPAGPRLARELFSELNATFYKDDPSEYLLTKIEAVTLMLAPAEVLAPAYESERVVGVSRRAGAPVPSKEARDRYVRTECVLVLHHACEMLLRLFFAHVEKQDCPWLGMAASVNFAEFKKKIDTVLRTGFDRSDVALVFLGGTDPVDAALTVEPEEFDAAVTAWQLLLETAADTILSESFLYNSAKHGLTVVHTAESTRMAFTPPVAETASTCRRVRS
;
A
#
# COMPACT_ATOMS: atom_id res chain seq x y z
N MET A 1 -40.41 42.66 17.82
CA MET A 1 -39.13 42.35 17.17
C MET A 1 -38.07 42.13 18.24
N THR A 2 -37.60 40.90 18.45
CA THR A 2 -36.24 40.63 18.97
C THR A 2 -35.89 39.17 18.71
N ARG A 3 -34.88 38.97 17.85
CA ARG A 3 -34.33 37.66 17.43
C ARG A 3 -33.49 37.08 18.57
N ASN A 4 -33.75 35.83 18.96
CA ASN A 4 -32.80 35.05 19.76
C ASN A 4 -32.06 34.08 18.83
N ARG A 5 -30.83 34.43 18.44
CA ARG A 5 -29.95 33.61 17.61
C ARG A 5 -29.24 32.59 18.50
N ASN A 6 -29.73 31.34 18.48
CA ASN A 6 -29.00 30.20 19.00
C ASN A 6 -27.81 29.92 18.06
N GLN A 7 -26.61 30.39 18.41
CA GLN A 7 -25.38 29.96 17.75
C GLN A 7 -25.00 28.59 18.29
N SER A 8 -25.21 27.53 17.51
CA SER A 8 -24.63 26.23 17.80
C SER A 8 -23.11 26.34 17.66
N ARG A 9 -22.38 26.11 18.76
CA ARG A 9 -20.93 25.95 18.74
C ARG A 9 -20.61 24.68 17.94
N LYS A 10 -19.94 24.83 16.80
CA LYS A 10 -19.34 23.68 16.11
C LYS A 10 -18.37 22.98 17.07
N PRO A 11 -18.44 21.64 17.23
CA PRO A 11 -17.50 20.93 18.06
C PRO A 11 -16.08 21.08 17.47
N LYS A 12 -15.14 21.45 18.34
CA LYS A 12 -13.71 21.55 18.01
C LYS A 12 -13.23 20.15 17.64
N ALA A 13 -12.65 19.99 16.45
CA ALA A 13 -12.12 18.71 16.00
C ALA A 13 -11.18 18.16 17.08
N ALA A 14 -11.42 16.93 17.53
CA ALA A 14 -10.58 16.27 18.52
C ALA A 14 -9.18 16.12 17.91
N ALA A 15 -8.15 16.50 18.68
CA ALA A 15 -6.77 16.25 18.28
C ALA A 15 -6.58 14.74 18.03
N PRO A 16 -5.85 14.33 16.98
CA PRO A 16 -5.67 12.92 16.66
C PRO A 16 -5.06 12.19 17.86
N ALA A 17 -5.61 11.03 18.18
CA ALA A 17 -5.15 10.17 19.27
C ALA A 17 -3.86 9.47 18.84
N GLY A 18 -2.73 10.17 18.97
CA GLY A 18 -1.39 9.62 18.79
C GLY A 18 -0.55 9.79 20.06
N PRO A 19 0.52 8.99 20.23
CA PRO A 19 1.46 9.18 21.33
C PRO A 19 2.00 10.62 21.33
N ARG A 20 1.94 11.29 22.48
CA ARG A 20 2.49 12.64 22.65
C ARG A 20 4.01 12.56 22.76
N LEU A 21 4.67 12.39 21.63
CA LEU A 21 6.12 12.40 21.52
C LEU A 21 6.63 13.84 21.45
N ALA A 22 7.78 14.08 22.08
CA ALA A 22 8.48 15.36 21.99
C ALA A 22 9.01 15.53 20.55
N ARG A 23 8.84 16.72 19.95
CA ARG A 23 9.19 16.97 18.53
C ARG A 23 10.67 16.76 18.26
N GLU A 24 11.49 16.98 19.27
CA GLU A 24 12.93 16.80 19.27
C GLU A 24 13.33 15.35 18.92
N LEU A 25 12.45 14.38 19.18
CA LEU A 25 12.68 12.96 18.88
C LEU A 25 12.38 12.60 17.42
N PHE A 26 11.67 13.44 16.66
CA PHE A 26 11.19 13.09 15.33
C PHE A 26 12.30 12.85 14.31
N SER A 27 13.41 13.60 14.39
CA SER A 27 14.55 13.39 13.49
C SER A 27 15.18 12.02 13.68
N GLU A 28 15.45 11.62 14.92
CA GLU A 28 16.02 10.31 15.26
C GLU A 28 15.06 9.17 14.90
N LEU A 29 13.77 9.35 15.19
CA LEU A 29 12.72 8.38 14.88
C LEU A 29 12.54 8.18 13.37
N ASN A 30 12.52 9.25 12.57
CA ASN A 30 12.50 9.14 11.11
C ASN A 30 13.76 8.43 10.60
N ALA A 31 14.94 8.84 11.08
CA ALA A 31 16.19 8.22 10.66
C ALA A 31 16.20 6.72 10.96
N THR A 32 15.70 6.31 12.12
CA THR A 32 15.57 4.89 12.50
C THR A 32 14.61 4.16 11.56
N PHE A 33 13.39 4.70 11.39
CA PHE A 33 12.36 4.09 10.55
C PHE A 33 12.83 3.84 9.11
N TYR A 34 13.46 4.82 8.47
CA TYR A 34 13.93 4.66 7.09
C TYR A 34 15.22 3.85 6.96
N LYS A 35 16.05 3.77 8.02
CA LYS A 35 17.22 2.89 8.06
C LYS A 35 16.85 1.43 8.21
N ASP A 36 15.77 1.14 8.94
CA ASP A 36 15.25 -0.20 9.17
C ASP A 36 14.51 -0.79 7.95
N ASP A 37 14.63 -0.16 6.77
CA ASP A 37 13.99 -0.55 5.51
C ASP A 37 12.54 -1.02 5.68
N PRO A 38 11.56 -0.11 5.74
CA PRO A 38 10.17 -0.46 6.01
C PRO A 38 9.56 -1.39 4.94
N SER A 39 10.22 -1.54 3.78
CA SER A 39 9.81 -2.49 2.75
C SER A 39 10.07 -3.95 3.14
N GLU A 40 11.01 -4.21 4.06
CA GLU A 40 11.40 -5.55 4.51
C GLU A 40 10.20 -6.34 5.06
N TYR A 41 9.24 -5.67 5.70
CA TYR A 41 8.00 -6.30 6.16
C TYR A 41 7.21 -6.93 4.99
N LEU A 42 7.04 -6.21 3.89
CA LEU A 42 6.32 -6.72 2.72
C LEU A 42 7.13 -7.78 1.99
N LEU A 43 8.44 -7.59 1.86
CA LEU A 43 9.36 -8.57 1.24
C LEU A 43 9.35 -9.89 2.00
N THR A 44 9.46 -9.84 3.34
CA THR A 44 9.37 -11.02 4.21
C THR A 44 8.02 -11.70 4.08
N LYS A 45 6.93 -10.93 3.95
CA LYS A 45 5.59 -11.49 3.77
C LYS A 45 5.44 -12.17 2.40
N ILE A 46 6.01 -11.59 1.34
CA ILE A 46 6.07 -12.21 0.00
C ILE A 46 6.83 -13.52 0.09
N GLU A 47 8.01 -13.53 0.73
CA GLU A 47 8.81 -14.74 0.90
C GLU A 47 8.07 -15.83 1.69
N ALA A 48 7.43 -15.46 2.80
CA ALA A 48 6.62 -16.40 3.59
C ALA A 48 5.47 -17.01 2.78
N VAL A 49 4.87 -16.24 1.87
CA VAL A 49 3.81 -16.71 0.97
C VAL A 49 4.37 -17.62 -0.13
N THR A 50 5.48 -17.24 -0.78
CA THR A 50 6.09 -18.03 -1.85
C THR A 50 6.66 -19.36 -1.36
N LEU A 51 7.11 -19.45 -0.11
CA LEU A 51 7.50 -20.71 0.52
C LEU A 51 6.37 -21.75 0.48
N MET A 52 5.10 -21.34 0.54
CA MET A 52 3.97 -22.29 0.46
C MET A 52 3.83 -22.94 -0.92
N LEU A 53 4.51 -22.43 -1.95
CA LEU A 53 4.60 -23.03 -3.28
C LEU A 53 5.72 -24.09 -3.39
N ALA A 54 6.59 -24.21 -2.38
CA ALA A 54 7.64 -25.21 -2.39
C ALA A 54 7.06 -26.65 -2.38
N PRO A 55 7.82 -27.65 -2.85
CA PRO A 55 7.42 -29.05 -2.75
C PRO A 55 7.21 -29.48 -1.30
N ALA A 56 6.28 -30.42 -1.07
CA ALA A 56 5.89 -30.81 0.30
C ALA A 56 7.07 -31.44 1.07
N GLU A 57 7.90 -32.20 0.36
CA GLU A 57 9.13 -32.80 0.86
C GLU A 57 10.17 -31.77 1.33
N VAL A 58 10.20 -30.57 0.73
CA VAL A 58 11.07 -29.47 1.17
C VAL A 58 10.50 -28.81 2.42
N LEU A 59 9.17 -28.73 2.53
CA LEU A 59 8.48 -28.11 3.66
C LEU A 59 8.42 -29.02 4.91
N ALA A 60 8.45 -30.34 4.73
CA ALA A 60 8.22 -31.30 5.82
C ALA A 60 9.11 -31.07 7.05
N PRO A 61 10.44 -30.88 6.93
CA PRO A 61 11.29 -30.65 8.12
C PRO A 61 10.89 -29.40 8.92
N ALA A 62 10.49 -28.33 8.24
CA ALA A 62 10.06 -27.08 8.89
C ALA A 62 8.69 -27.23 9.58
N TYR A 63 7.80 -28.02 8.99
CA TYR A 63 6.46 -28.27 9.55
C TYR A 63 6.50 -29.23 10.75
N GLU A 64 7.37 -30.22 10.72
CA GLU A 64 7.61 -31.19 11.81
C GLU A 64 8.36 -30.58 13.00
N SER A 65 9.08 -29.48 12.80
CA SER A 65 9.77 -28.77 13.86
C SER A 65 8.79 -28.14 14.86
N GLU A 66 9.13 -28.21 16.16
CA GLU A 66 8.43 -27.43 17.18
C GLU A 66 8.63 -25.93 16.90
N ARG A 67 7.54 -25.16 16.94
CA ARG A 67 7.57 -23.70 16.78
C ARG A 67 7.17 -23.05 18.10
N VAL A 68 7.94 -22.04 18.52
CA VAL A 68 7.77 -21.35 19.80
C VAL A 68 7.49 -19.88 19.57
N VAL A 69 6.45 -19.34 20.21
CA VAL A 69 6.12 -17.91 20.22
C VAL A 69 5.88 -17.49 21.66
N GLY A 70 6.87 -16.81 22.25
CA GLY A 70 6.87 -16.49 23.68
C GLY A 70 6.78 -17.76 24.52
N VAL A 71 5.73 -17.90 25.33
CA VAL A 71 5.48 -19.09 26.16
C VAL A 71 4.70 -20.20 25.43
N SER A 72 4.13 -19.90 24.26
CA SER A 72 3.33 -20.85 23.50
C SER A 72 4.22 -21.75 22.66
N ARG A 73 4.01 -23.07 22.78
CA ARG A 73 4.67 -24.08 21.95
C ARG A 73 3.66 -24.75 21.05
N ARG A 74 4.03 -24.91 19.79
CA ARG A 74 3.26 -25.65 18.79
C ARG A 74 4.09 -26.83 18.33
N ALA A 75 3.62 -28.03 18.66
CA ALA A 75 4.22 -29.26 18.19
C ALA A 75 4.24 -29.30 16.65
N GLY A 76 5.13 -30.14 16.12
CA GLY A 76 5.19 -30.45 14.70
C GLY A 76 3.83 -30.87 14.15
N ALA A 77 3.58 -30.51 12.90
CA ALA A 77 2.36 -30.85 12.19
C ALA A 77 2.71 -31.36 10.79
N PRO A 78 1.86 -32.18 10.14
CA PRO A 78 2.05 -32.50 8.74
C PRO A 78 1.95 -31.24 7.87
N VAL A 79 2.63 -31.26 6.73
CA VAL A 79 2.48 -30.22 5.70
C VAL A 79 1.02 -30.17 5.24
N PRO A 80 0.37 -28.99 5.16
CA PRO A 80 -0.97 -28.87 4.63
C PRO A 80 -1.07 -29.40 3.19
N SER A 81 -2.27 -29.89 2.82
CA SER A 81 -2.51 -30.37 1.46
C SER A 81 -2.18 -29.30 0.43
N LYS A 82 -1.82 -29.71 -0.80
CA LYS A 82 -1.50 -28.78 -1.88
C LYS A 82 -2.65 -27.79 -2.11
N GLU A 83 -3.90 -28.26 -2.08
CA GLU A 83 -5.08 -27.43 -2.27
C GLU A 83 -5.25 -26.39 -1.15
N ALA A 84 -4.92 -26.75 0.09
CA ALA A 84 -4.95 -25.82 1.21
C ALA A 84 -3.88 -24.73 1.08
N ARG A 85 -2.67 -25.11 0.65
CA ARG A 85 -1.56 -24.17 0.38
C ARG A 85 -1.87 -23.24 -0.78
N ASP A 86 -2.37 -23.78 -1.89
CA ASP A 86 -2.76 -22.98 -3.06
C ASP A 86 -3.85 -21.95 -2.71
N ARG A 87 -4.85 -22.34 -1.90
CA ARG A 87 -5.86 -21.39 -1.39
C ARG A 87 -5.25 -20.30 -0.51
N TYR A 88 -4.38 -20.69 0.44
CA TYR A 88 -3.68 -19.74 1.30
C TYR A 88 -2.89 -18.71 0.49
N VAL A 89 -2.09 -19.17 -0.48
CA VAL A 89 -1.28 -18.27 -1.34
C VAL A 89 -2.16 -17.27 -2.07
N ARG A 90 -3.28 -17.70 -2.66
CA ARG A 90 -4.19 -16.78 -3.36
C ARG A 90 -4.77 -15.72 -2.44
N THR A 91 -5.27 -16.13 -1.28
CA THR A 91 -5.83 -15.21 -0.29
C THR A 91 -4.77 -14.22 0.16
N GLU A 92 -3.57 -14.71 0.50
CA GLU A 92 -2.49 -13.85 0.97
C GLU A 92 -1.96 -12.92 -0.11
N CYS A 93 -1.88 -13.32 -1.38
CA CYS A 93 -1.48 -12.42 -2.46
C CYS A 93 -2.40 -11.20 -2.56
N VAL A 94 -3.72 -11.39 -2.47
CA VAL A 94 -4.69 -10.28 -2.43
C VAL A 94 -4.44 -9.40 -1.20
N LEU A 95 -4.23 -10.00 -0.03
CA LEU A 95 -3.97 -9.24 1.20
C LEU A 95 -2.66 -8.46 1.15
N VAL A 96 -1.58 -9.05 0.61
CA VAL A 96 -0.27 -8.41 0.45
C VAL A 96 -0.35 -7.27 -0.55
N LEU A 97 -1.00 -7.46 -1.71
CA LEU A 97 -1.17 -6.42 -2.72
C LEU A 97 -1.90 -5.20 -2.13
N HIS A 98 -3.08 -5.43 -1.53
CA HIS A 98 -3.84 -4.34 -0.91
C HIS A 98 -3.07 -3.65 0.21
N HIS A 99 -2.29 -4.40 1.01
CA HIS A 99 -1.48 -3.81 2.05
C HIS A 99 -0.37 -2.93 1.47
N ALA A 100 0.32 -3.39 0.42
CA ALA A 100 1.35 -2.62 -0.26
C ALA A 100 0.78 -1.33 -0.88
N CYS A 101 -0.36 -1.42 -1.57
CA CYS A 101 -1.05 -0.26 -2.14
C CYS A 101 -1.46 0.75 -1.05
N GLU A 102 -2.04 0.27 0.05
CA GLU A 102 -2.44 1.13 1.17
C GLU A 102 -1.23 1.79 1.83
N MET A 103 -0.16 1.05 2.10
CA MET A 103 1.08 1.58 2.68
C MET A 103 1.70 2.67 1.80
N LEU A 104 1.81 2.41 0.49
CA LEU A 104 2.35 3.37 -0.48
C LEU A 104 1.57 4.69 -0.46
N LEU A 105 0.24 4.62 -0.59
CA LEU A 105 -0.63 5.80 -0.63
C LEU A 105 -0.61 6.56 0.70
N ARG A 106 -0.61 5.84 1.84
CA ARG A 106 -0.55 6.48 3.15
C ARG A 106 0.78 7.20 3.37
N LEU A 107 1.89 6.58 3.00
CA LEU A 107 3.20 7.23 3.09
C LEU A 107 3.25 8.45 2.17
N PHE A 108 2.79 8.33 0.93
CA PHE A 108 2.71 9.46 0.01
C PHE A 108 1.94 10.64 0.62
N PHE A 109 0.70 10.43 1.07
CA PHE A 109 -0.10 11.51 1.67
C PHE A 109 0.53 12.10 2.92
N ALA A 110 1.17 11.28 3.76
CA ALA A 110 1.83 11.78 4.96
C ALA A 110 3.01 12.72 4.64
N HIS A 111 3.76 12.46 3.56
CA HIS A 111 4.84 13.35 3.11
C HIS A 111 4.29 14.62 2.44
N VAL A 112 3.24 14.51 1.62
CA VAL A 112 2.57 15.67 1.01
C VAL A 112 2.01 16.63 2.07
N GLU A 113 1.48 16.09 3.17
CA GLU A 113 0.99 16.88 4.29
C GLU A 113 2.12 17.50 5.15
N LYS A 114 3.38 17.26 4.79
CA LYS A 114 4.59 17.81 5.44
C LYS A 114 4.62 17.60 6.95
N GLN A 115 4.21 16.40 7.36
CA GLN A 115 4.28 16.02 8.76
C GLN A 115 5.74 15.84 9.18
N ASP A 116 6.12 16.35 10.36
CA ASP A 116 7.49 16.23 10.87
C ASP A 116 7.94 14.76 11.01
N CYS A 117 7.00 13.82 11.13
CA CYS A 117 7.21 12.38 11.19
C CYS A 117 6.12 11.66 10.37
N PRO A 118 6.30 11.52 9.03
CA PRO A 118 5.25 11.06 8.13
C PRO A 118 4.68 9.67 8.47
N TRP A 119 5.55 8.71 8.78
CA TRP A 119 5.11 7.35 9.12
C TRP A 119 4.28 7.31 10.41
N LEU A 120 4.52 8.24 11.35
CA LEU A 120 3.73 8.33 12.58
C LEU A 120 2.34 8.88 12.31
N GLY A 121 2.19 9.87 11.43
CA GLY A 121 0.86 10.34 11.07
C GLY A 121 0.10 9.37 10.16
N MET A 122 0.80 8.54 9.37
CA MET A 122 0.20 7.33 8.79
C MET A 122 -0.39 6.43 9.88
N ALA A 123 0.38 6.11 10.92
CA ALA A 123 -0.05 5.24 12.02
C ALA A 123 -1.20 5.85 12.85
N ALA A 124 -1.26 7.19 12.95
CA ALA A 124 -2.33 7.90 13.65
C ALA A 124 -3.64 8.01 12.84
N SER A 125 -3.60 7.76 11.52
CA SER A 125 -4.76 7.85 10.63
C SER A 125 -5.63 6.60 10.71
N VAL A 126 -6.56 6.59 11.67
CA VAL A 126 -7.46 5.46 11.95
C VAL A 126 -8.80 5.50 11.19
N ASN A 127 -9.14 6.62 10.53
CA ASN A 127 -10.41 6.75 9.83
C ASN A 127 -10.29 6.30 8.35
N PHE A 128 -10.61 5.03 8.10
CA PHE A 128 -10.54 4.45 6.76
C PHE A 128 -11.49 5.12 5.75
N ALA A 129 -12.63 5.67 6.19
CA ALA A 129 -13.56 6.36 5.29
C ALA A 129 -13.00 7.70 4.79
N GLU A 130 -12.28 8.43 5.64
CA GLU A 130 -11.56 9.64 5.24
C GLU A 130 -10.41 9.32 4.29
N PHE A 131 -9.68 8.24 4.55
CA PHE A 131 -8.62 7.78 3.65
C PHE A 131 -9.15 7.46 2.25
N LYS A 132 -10.25 6.69 2.13
CA LYS A 132 -10.87 6.42 0.82
C LYS A 132 -11.31 7.69 0.08
N LYS A 133 -11.85 8.68 0.79
CA LYS A 133 -12.23 9.97 0.19
C LYS A 133 -11.03 10.72 -0.39
N LYS A 134 -9.88 10.67 0.30
CA LYS A 134 -8.63 11.25 -0.23
C LYS A 134 -8.21 10.55 -1.52
N ILE A 135 -8.23 9.22 -1.54
CA ILE A 135 -7.91 8.41 -2.73
C ILE A 135 -8.85 8.75 -3.90
N ASP A 136 -10.16 8.78 -3.67
CA ASP A 136 -11.15 9.12 -4.69
C ASP A 136 -10.93 10.54 -5.26
N THR A 137 -10.55 11.47 -4.39
CA THR A 137 -10.25 12.84 -4.81
C THR A 137 -9.05 12.88 -5.75
N VAL A 138 -7.92 12.26 -5.37
CA VAL A 138 -6.70 12.30 -6.19
C VAL A 138 -6.81 11.50 -7.48
N LEU A 139 -7.58 10.41 -7.51
CA LEU A 139 -7.88 9.71 -8.77
C LEU A 139 -8.64 10.59 -9.76
N ARG A 140 -9.52 11.47 -9.25
CA ARG A 140 -10.29 12.38 -10.11
C ARG A 140 -9.51 13.60 -10.55
N THR A 141 -8.61 14.09 -9.72
CA THR A 141 -7.85 15.32 -9.99
C THR A 141 -6.45 15.07 -10.56
N GLY A 142 -5.98 13.82 -10.50
CA GLY A 142 -4.59 13.46 -10.74
C GLY A 142 -3.73 13.66 -9.49
N PHE A 143 -2.61 12.92 -9.45
CA PHE A 143 -1.53 13.15 -8.49
C PHE A 143 -0.67 14.32 -8.97
N ASP A 144 -0.45 15.32 -8.12
CA ASP A 144 0.37 16.48 -8.49
C ASP A 144 1.82 16.08 -8.79
N ARG A 145 2.34 16.51 -9.94
CA ARG A 145 3.69 16.17 -10.40
C ARG A 145 4.76 16.61 -9.40
N SER A 146 4.63 17.81 -8.83
CA SER A 146 5.62 18.40 -7.94
C SER A 146 5.64 17.67 -6.61
N ASP A 147 4.46 17.32 -6.09
CA ASP A 147 4.33 16.50 -4.89
C ASP A 147 4.95 15.11 -5.10
N VAL A 148 4.69 14.45 -6.23
CA VAL A 148 5.29 13.14 -6.54
C VAL A 148 6.81 13.25 -6.67
N ALA A 149 7.31 14.22 -7.42
CA ALA A 149 8.75 14.43 -7.59
C ALA A 149 9.43 14.69 -6.24
N LEU A 150 8.87 15.58 -5.41
CA LEU A 150 9.42 15.91 -4.11
C LEU A 150 9.44 14.70 -3.17
N VAL A 151 8.36 13.91 -3.13
CA VAL A 151 8.24 12.76 -2.22
C VAL A 151 9.19 11.62 -2.61
N PHE A 152 9.29 11.28 -3.90
CA PHE A 152 10.03 10.09 -4.33
C PHE A 152 11.45 10.37 -4.82
N LEU A 153 11.71 11.58 -5.32
CA LEU A 153 13.00 11.95 -5.90
C LEU A 153 13.73 13.03 -5.08
N GLY A 154 13.06 13.65 -4.10
CA GLY A 154 13.68 14.61 -3.18
C GLY A 154 13.78 16.05 -3.71
N GLY A 155 13.21 16.34 -4.88
CA GLY A 155 13.16 17.68 -5.48
C GLY A 155 12.22 17.74 -6.68
N THR A 156 11.98 18.92 -7.25
CA THR A 156 11.03 19.10 -8.37
C THR A 156 11.66 18.95 -9.77
N ASP A 157 12.99 18.94 -9.83
CA ASP A 157 13.83 18.76 -11.01
C ASP A 157 15.18 18.12 -10.61
N PRO A 158 16.02 17.66 -11.57
CA PRO A 158 17.29 17.00 -11.25
C PRO A 158 18.24 17.84 -10.37
N VAL A 159 18.26 19.15 -10.56
CA VAL A 159 19.17 20.05 -9.83
C VAL A 159 18.71 20.19 -8.38
N ASP A 160 17.42 20.44 -8.16
CA ASP A 160 16.81 20.54 -6.84
C ASP A 160 16.93 19.20 -6.06
N ALA A 161 16.73 18.09 -6.76
CA ALA A 161 16.87 16.75 -6.20
C ALA A 161 18.33 16.31 -5.95
N ALA A 162 19.32 17.11 -6.38
CA ALA A 162 20.74 16.76 -6.37
C ALA A 162 21.06 15.42 -7.06
N LEU A 163 20.38 15.15 -8.18
CA LEU A 163 20.54 13.94 -8.99
C LEU A 163 21.28 14.24 -10.30
N THR A 164 22.23 13.37 -10.67
CA THR A 164 22.94 13.45 -11.95
C THR A 164 22.21 12.62 -13.00
N VAL A 165 21.06 13.12 -13.47
CA VAL A 165 20.22 12.51 -14.52
C VAL A 165 19.76 13.57 -15.50
N GLU A 166 19.43 13.16 -16.73
CA GLU A 166 18.86 14.07 -17.72
C GLU A 166 17.42 14.45 -17.36
N PRO A 167 16.94 15.66 -17.72
CA PRO A 167 15.57 16.11 -17.41
C PRO A 167 14.49 15.13 -17.89
N GLU A 168 14.66 14.53 -19.06
CA GLU A 168 13.70 13.58 -19.63
C GLU A 168 13.62 12.28 -18.81
N GLU A 169 14.74 11.81 -18.26
CA GLU A 169 14.78 10.63 -17.40
C GLU A 169 14.08 10.91 -16.06
N PHE A 170 14.29 12.10 -15.50
CA PHE A 170 13.60 12.54 -14.30
C PHE A 170 12.08 12.62 -14.51
N ASP A 171 11.64 13.23 -15.61
CA ASP A 171 10.21 13.31 -15.96
C ASP A 171 9.58 11.93 -16.17
N ALA A 172 10.31 11.01 -16.80
CA ALA A 172 9.86 9.63 -16.96
C ALA A 172 9.72 8.93 -15.60
N ALA A 173 10.65 9.14 -14.67
CA ALA A 173 10.57 8.58 -13.31
C ALA A 173 9.37 9.13 -12.54
N VAL A 174 9.11 10.44 -12.60
CA VAL A 174 7.91 11.05 -11.97
C VAL A 174 6.62 10.47 -12.56
N THR A 175 6.57 10.34 -13.89
CA THR A 175 5.42 9.74 -14.59
C THR A 175 5.19 8.29 -14.17
N ALA A 176 6.26 7.50 -14.03
CA ALA A 176 6.18 6.12 -13.57
C ALA A 176 5.62 6.03 -12.13
N TRP A 177 6.03 6.94 -11.25
CA TRP A 177 5.48 7.02 -9.89
C TRP A 177 4.00 7.42 -9.88
N GLN A 178 3.60 8.39 -10.70
CA GLN A 178 2.18 8.76 -10.85
C GLN A 178 1.35 7.55 -11.30
N LEU A 179 1.80 6.81 -12.31
CA LEU A 179 1.10 5.61 -12.78
C LEU A 179 0.99 4.53 -11.69
N LEU A 180 2.04 4.32 -10.90
CA LEU A 180 2.03 3.37 -9.80
C LEU A 180 1.04 3.79 -8.70
N LEU A 181 1.02 5.07 -8.34
CA LEU A 181 0.09 5.63 -7.36
C LEU A 181 -1.37 5.53 -7.84
N GLU A 182 -1.64 5.83 -9.11
CA GLU A 182 -2.95 5.68 -9.73
C GLU A 182 -3.39 4.22 -9.70
N THR A 183 -2.50 3.29 -10.05
CA THR A 183 -2.82 1.86 -10.01
C THR A 183 -3.13 1.39 -8.59
N ALA A 184 -2.33 1.82 -7.60
CA ALA A 184 -2.56 1.49 -6.20
C ALA A 184 -3.90 2.07 -5.69
N ALA A 185 -4.20 3.30 -6.08
CA ALA A 185 -5.43 3.99 -5.73
C ALA A 185 -6.67 3.28 -6.33
N ASP A 186 -6.63 2.93 -7.61
CA ASP A 186 -7.69 2.19 -8.27
C ASP A 186 -7.89 0.81 -7.62
N THR A 187 -6.81 0.08 -7.36
CA THR A 187 -6.86 -1.23 -6.68
C THR A 187 -7.59 -1.13 -5.33
N ILE A 188 -7.27 -0.13 -4.52
CA ILE A 188 -7.90 0.05 -3.20
C ILE A 188 -9.41 0.34 -3.32
N LEU A 189 -9.85 1.11 -4.30
CA LEU A 189 -11.27 1.46 -4.46
C LEU A 189 -12.06 0.35 -5.17
N SER A 190 -11.57 -0.08 -6.33
CA SER A 190 -12.23 -0.99 -7.27
C SER A 190 -12.25 -2.44 -6.76
N GLU A 191 -11.20 -2.88 -6.04
CA GLU A 191 -11.08 -4.26 -5.56
C GLU A 191 -11.39 -4.42 -4.06
N SER A 192 -11.97 -3.40 -3.42
CA SER A 192 -12.26 -3.42 -1.97
C SER A 192 -13.14 -4.60 -1.51
N PHE A 193 -13.99 -5.14 -2.39
CA PHE A 193 -14.79 -6.33 -2.11
C PHE A 193 -13.96 -7.62 -2.09
N LEU A 194 -12.95 -7.75 -2.96
CA LEU A 194 -12.03 -8.89 -3.00
C LEU A 194 -11.19 -8.92 -1.72
N TYR A 195 -10.65 -7.77 -1.35
CA TYR A 195 -9.92 -7.60 -0.10
C TYR A 195 -10.77 -7.95 1.13
N ASN A 196 -12.01 -7.43 1.21
CA ASN A 196 -12.90 -7.72 2.32
C ASN A 196 -13.24 -9.22 2.40
N SER A 197 -13.45 -9.87 1.26
CA SER A 197 -13.70 -11.31 1.20
C SER A 197 -12.48 -12.11 1.64
N ALA A 198 -11.28 -11.75 1.17
CA ALA A 198 -10.01 -12.38 1.52
C ALA A 198 -9.71 -12.29 3.02
N LYS A 199 -9.91 -11.12 3.63
CA LYS A 199 -9.72 -10.92 5.08
C LYS A 199 -10.55 -11.86 5.95
N HIS A 200 -11.74 -12.20 5.49
CA HIS A 200 -12.67 -13.07 6.21
C HIS A 200 -12.60 -14.53 5.76
N GLY A 201 -11.59 -14.89 4.95
CA GLY A 201 -11.42 -16.27 4.45
C GLY A 201 -12.52 -16.71 3.48
N LEU A 202 -13.29 -15.76 2.91
CA LEU A 202 -14.42 -16.02 2.01
C LEU A 202 -14.00 -16.14 0.54
N THR A 203 -12.72 -16.42 0.26
CA THR A 203 -12.19 -16.55 -1.09
C THR A 203 -12.49 -17.92 -1.68
N VAL A 204 -13.37 -17.96 -2.69
CA VAL A 204 -13.68 -19.15 -3.50
C VAL A 204 -12.83 -19.19 -4.79
N VAL A 205 -11.82 -18.33 -4.91
CA VAL A 205 -11.03 -18.21 -6.14
C VAL A 205 -10.18 -19.48 -6.36
N HIS A 206 -10.54 -20.23 -7.39
CA HIS A 206 -9.77 -21.36 -7.90
C HIS A 206 -8.74 -20.86 -8.93
N THR A 207 -7.45 -21.04 -8.68
CA THR A 207 -6.40 -20.94 -9.71
C THR A 207 -6.25 -22.31 -10.35
N ALA A 208 -6.36 -22.35 -11.66
CA ALA A 208 -5.85 -23.46 -12.45
C ALA A 208 -4.34 -23.26 -12.64
N GLU A 209 -3.61 -24.29 -13.08
CA GLU A 209 -2.19 -24.15 -13.46
C GLU A 209 -1.97 -23.11 -14.57
N SER A 210 -3.02 -22.79 -15.33
CA SER A 210 -3.01 -21.74 -16.36
C SER A 210 -3.24 -20.32 -15.82
N THR A 211 -3.58 -20.15 -14.54
CA THR A 211 -3.84 -18.83 -13.99
C THR A 211 -2.55 -18.04 -13.87
N ARG A 212 -2.52 -16.87 -14.53
CA ARG A 212 -1.40 -15.93 -14.48
C ARG A 212 -1.77 -14.75 -13.61
N MET A 213 -0.86 -14.32 -12.75
CA MET A 213 -0.89 -12.95 -12.24
C MET A 213 -0.47 -12.02 -13.37
N ALA A 214 -1.35 -11.10 -13.75
CA ALA A 214 -1.05 -10.05 -14.71
C ALA A 214 -1.30 -8.70 -14.04
N PHE A 215 -0.27 -7.86 -14.01
CA PHE A 215 -0.43 -6.45 -13.66
C PHE A 215 -0.93 -5.71 -14.89
N THR A 216 -2.13 -5.15 -14.82
CA THR A 216 -2.69 -4.32 -15.91
C THR A 216 -2.82 -2.90 -15.39
N PRO A 217 -1.89 -1.99 -15.74
CA PRO A 217 -2.02 -0.59 -15.35
C PRO A 217 -3.26 0.04 -16.02
N PRO A 218 -3.83 1.12 -15.44
CA PRO A 218 -4.85 1.92 -16.11
C PRO A 218 -4.35 2.35 -17.50
N VAL A 219 -5.20 2.24 -18.52
CA VAL A 219 -4.82 2.61 -19.88
C VAL A 219 -4.54 4.11 -19.93
N ALA A 220 -3.27 4.49 -20.13
CA ALA A 220 -2.93 5.85 -20.54
C ALA A 220 -3.56 6.06 -21.93
N GLU A 221 -4.60 6.89 -22.04
CA GLU A 221 -5.15 7.30 -23.33
C GLU A 221 -4.10 8.11 -24.09
N THR A 222 -3.22 7.43 -24.83
CA THR A 222 -2.48 8.07 -25.91
C THR A 222 -3.48 8.39 -27.02
N ALA A 223 -3.84 9.67 -27.10
CA ALA A 223 -4.49 10.23 -28.27
C ALA A 223 -3.60 10.03 -29.51
N SER A 224 -3.87 8.99 -30.31
CA SER A 224 -3.66 9.08 -31.75
C SER A 224 -4.56 8.08 -32.50
N THR A 225 -5.31 8.65 -33.44
CA THR A 225 -6.10 8.04 -34.50
C THR A 225 -5.45 6.85 -35.20
N CYS A 226 -6.21 5.77 -35.43
CA CYS A 226 -6.40 5.28 -36.79
C CYS A 226 -7.71 4.49 -36.98
N ARG A 227 -8.23 4.63 -38.20
CA ARG A 227 -9.58 4.36 -38.70
C ARG A 227 -9.67 2.96 -39.33
N ARG A 228 -10.92 2.47 -39.43
CA ARG A 228 -11.48 1.50 -40.43
C ARG A 228 -11.11 0.02 -40.22
N VAL A 229 -11.93 -0.98 -40.54
CA VAL A 229 -13.29 -1.14 -41.11
C VAL A 229 -13.72 -2.56 -40.73
N ARG A 230 -14.98 -2.79 -40.36
CA ARG A 230 -15.58 -4.14 -40.37
C ARG A 230 -16.60 -4.18 -41.51
N SER A 231 -16.37 -5.09 -42.45
CA SER A 231 -17.41 -5.82 -43.19
C SER A 231 -17.86 -7.00 -42.34
#